data_AF-A0A0H5Q1U9-F1
#
_entry.id   AF-A0A0H5Q1U9-F1
#
_cell.length_a   1.000
_cell.length_b   1.000
_cell.length_c   1.000
_cell.angle_alpha   90.00
_cell.angle_beta   90.00
_cell.angle_gamma   90.00
#
_symmetry.space_group_name_H-M   'P 1'
#
loop_
_entity.id
_entity.type
_entity.pdbx_description
1 polymer ?
#
loop_
_entity_poly.entity_id
_entity_poly.type
_entity_poly.pdbx_seq_one_letter_code
_entity_poly.pdbx_strand_id
1 'polypeptide(L)'
;MEIIDTVLAQITEHQGTGSSVLLAQALASACSRHYTVSLLDASVKLDRNSMNLFCRLAAISKEPDYSNSAQDKALRRLRDLGFIDIDEHNDHLDILDGDYE
;
A
#
# COMPACT_ATOMS: atom_id res chain seq x y z
N MET A 1 0.57 -10.23 -4.75
CA MET A 1 -0.88 -10.25 -4.43
C MET A 1 -1.52 -9.45 -5.52
N GLU A 2 -2.45 -10.02 -6.28
CA GLU A 2 -2.92 -9.42 -7.54
C GLU A 2 -3.41 -7.99 -7.33
N ILE A 3 -4.15 -7.75 -6.23
CA ILE A 3 -4.63 -6.40 -5.88
C ILE A 3 -3.49 -5.42 -5.59
N ILE A 4 -2.45 -5.85 -4.86
CA ILE A 4 -1.29 -5.03 -4.52
C ILE A 4 -0.53 -4.66 -5.80
N ASP A 5 -0.28 -5.65 -6.65
CA ASP A 5 0.44 -5.48 -7.90
C ASP A 5 -0.33 -4.53 -8.84
N THR A 6 -1.66 -4.67 -8.90
CA THR A 6 -2.55 -3.77 -9.65
C THR A 6 -2.49 -2.33 -9.15
N VAL A 7 -2.60 -2.14 -7.83
CA VAL A 7 -2.58 -0.78 -7.23
C VAL A 7 -1.21 -0.13 -7.40
N LEU A 8 -0.12 -0.87 -7.21
CA LEU A 8 1.24 -0.37 -7.44
C LEU A 8 1.46 0.01 -8.91
N ALA A 9 0.97 -0.81 -9.85
CA ALA A 9 1.03 -0.49 -11.27
C ALA A 9 0.29 0.81 -11.58
N GLN A 10 -0.93 0.99 -11.06
CA GLN A 10 -1.72 2.20 -11.28
C GLN A 10 -1.09 3.46 -10.68
N ILE A 11 -0.53 3.36 -9.47
CA ILE A 11 0.21 4.45 -8.83
C ILE A 11 1.44 4.82 -9.65
N THR A 12 2.13 3.82 -10.21
CA THR A 12 3.34 4.01 -11.04
C THR A 12 3.00 4.61 -12.42
N GLU A 13 1.86 4.25 -13.00
CA GLU A 13 1.39 4.76 -14.28
C GLU A 13 0.92 6.22 -14.19
N HIS A 14 0.26 6.58 -13.07
CA HIS A 14 -0.27 7.92 -12.83
C HIS A 14 0.48 8.67 -11.72
N GLN A 15 1.82 8.57 -11.72
CA GLN A 15 2.65 9.23 -10.70
C GLN A 15 2.35 10.74 -10.63
N GLY A 16 2.15 11.25 -9.41
CA GLY A 16 1.92 12.68 -9.15
C GLY A 16 0.45 13.13 -9.14
N THR A 17 -0.52 12.24 -9.40
CA THR A 17 -1.94 12.58 -9.26
C THR A 17 -2.42 12.41 -7.81
N GLY A 18 -3.38 13.24 -7.39
CA GLY A 18 -3.94 13.18 -6.03
C GLY A 18 -4.66 11.85 -5.73
N SER A 19 -5.14 11.14 -6.76
CA SER A 19 -5.71 9.80 -6.65
C SER A 19 -4.64 8.74 -6.39
N SER A 20 -3.48 8.81 -7.06
CA SER A 20 -2.35 7.90 -6.81
C SER A 20 -1.82 8.00 -5.39
N VAL A 21 -1.67 9.23 -4.86
CA VAL A 21 -1.25 9.44 -3.46
C VAL A 21 -2.26 8.81 -2.51
N LEU A 22 -3.55 8.97 -2.77
CA LEU A 22 -4.58 8.44 -1.89
C LEU A 22 -4.69 6.90 -1.98
N LEU A 23 -4.52 6.32 -3.17
CA LEU A 23 -4.43 4.87 -3.34
C LEU A 23 -3.19 4.29 -2.64
N ALA A 24 -2.05 4.98 -2.69
CA ALA A 24 -0.85 4.58 -1.96
C ALA A 24 -1.09 4.55 -0.44
N GLN A 25 -1.74 5.59 0.10
CA GLN A 25 -2.12 5.64 1.52
C GLN A 25 -3.16 4.56 1.88
N ALA A 26 -4.11 4.28 0.99
CA ALA A 26 -5.09 3.22 1.20
C ALA A 26 -4.43 1.84 1.22
N LEU A 27 -3.49 1.59 0.30
CA LEU A 27 -2.69 0.37 0.28
C LEU A 27 -1.87 0.24 1.56
N ALA A 28 -1.19 1.31 2.00
CA ALA A 28 -0.44 1.31 3.24
C ALA A 28 -1.34 1.03 4.45
N SER A 29 -2.54 1.62 4.49
CA SER A 29 -3.53 1.42 5.57
C SER A 29 -4.11 0.01 5.58
N ALA A 30 -4.29 -0.59 4.40
CA ALA A 30 -4.73 -1.98 4.28
C ALA A 30 -3.64 -2.96 4.77
N CYS A 31 -2.36 -2.65 4.50
CA CYS A 31 -1.23 -3.47 4.91
C CYS A 31 -0.80 -3.25 6.36
N SER A 32 -1.04 -2.07 6.93
CA SER A 32 -0.61 -1.71 8.28
C SER A 32 -1.55 -0.70 8.92
N ARG A 33 -1.88 -0.94 10.20
CA ARG A 33 -2.74 -0.06 11.00
C ARG A 33 -2.11 1.28 11.35
N HIS A 34 -0.81 1.44 11.10
CA HIS A 34 -0.09 2.69 11.33
C HIS A 34 -0.47 3.77 10.32
N TYR A 35 -0.97 3.37 9.16
CA TYR A 35 -1.46 4.29 8.15
C TYR A 35 -2.98 4.33 8.18
N THR A 36 -3.53 5.52 8.02
CA THR A 36 -4.97 5.74 7.93
C THR A 36 -5.30 6.51 6.67
N VAL A 37 -6.42 6.16 6.05
CA VAL A 37 -6.95 6.88 4.90
C VAL A 37 -8.40 7.30 5.16
N SER A 38 -8.74 8.50 4.72
CA SER A 38 -10.08 9.05 4.83
C SER A 38 -10.96 8.55 3.69
N LEU A 39 -12.07 7.88 4.03
CA LEU A 39 -13.08 7.46 3.05
C LEU A 39 -13.70 8.66 2.32
N LEU A 40 -13.85 9.79 3.00
CA LEU A 40 -14.40 11.01 2.40
C LEU A 40 -13.44 11.58 1.35
N ASP A 41 -12.14 11.60 1.64
CA ASP A 41 -11.14 12.01 0.65
C ASP A 41 -11.11 11.06 -0.54
N ALA A 42 -11.25 9.75 -0.29
CA ALA A 42 -11.38 8.75 -1.35
C ALA A 42 -12.59 9.04 -2.25
N SER A 43 -13.73 9.40 -1.67
CA SER A 43 -14.96 9.67 -2.44
C SER A 43 -14.89 10.88 -3.36
N VAL A 44 -14.04 11.86 -3.04
CA VAL A 44 -13.87 13.09 -3.84
C VAL A 44 -12.75 12.93 -4.87
N LYS A 45 -11.67 12.24 -4.51
CA LYS A 45 -10.45 12.15 -5.34
C LYS A 45 -10.41 10.92 -6.25
N LEU A 46 -11.10 9.83 -5.90
CA LEU A 46 -11.06 8.59 -6.68
C LEU A 46 -12.19 8.55 -7.70
N ASP A 47 -11.84 8.16 -8.93
CA ASP A 47 -12.80 7.71 -9.93
C ASP A 47 -13.39 6.33 -9.57
N ARG A 48 -14.40 5.89 -10.32
CA ARG A 48 -15.09 4.62 -10.04
C ARG A 48 -14.16 3.40 -10.05
N ASN A 49 -13.12 3.38 -10.88
CA ASN A 49 -12.20 2.25 -10.95
C ASN A 49 -11.29 2.23 -9.71
N SER A 50 -10.69 3.38 -9.39
CA SER A 50 -9.86 3.54 -8.20
C SER A 50 -10.63 3.31 -6.90
N MET A 51 -11.90 3.70 -6.83
CA MET A 51 -12.77 3.43 -5.68
C MET A 51 -13.07 1.92 -5.53
N ASN A 52 -13.18 1.16 -6.63
CA ASN A 52 -13.34 -0.28 -6.54
C ASN A 52 -12.11 -0.93 -5.89
N LEU A 53 -10.91 -0.52 -6.30
CA LEU A 53 -9.66 -0.99 -5.71
C LEU A 53 -9.56 -0.60 -4.23
N PHE A 54 -9.95 0.63 -3.87
CA PHE A 54 -10.03 1.06 -2.48
C PHE A 54 -10.92 0.15 -1.63
N CYS A 55 -12.12 -0.18 -2.11
CA CYS A 55 -13.03 -1.08 -1.41
C CYS A 55 -12.45 -2.50 -1.27
N ARG A 56 -11.77 -3.01 -2.31
CA ARG A 56 -11.10 -4.32 -2.23
C ARG A 56 -9.92 -4.29 -1.25
N LEU A 57 -9.13 -3.20 -1.20
CA LEU A 57 -8.06 -3.01 -0.23
C LEU A 57 -8.60 -2.98 1.21
N ALA A 58 -9.74 -2.33 1.44
CA ALA A 58 -10.40 -2.36 2.75
C ALA A 58 -10.81 -3.79 3.18
N ALA A 59 -11.03 -4.69 2.22
CA ALA A 59 -11.32 -6.09 2.42
C ALA A 59 -10.11 -7.01 2.14
N ILE A 60 -8.86 -6.50 2.18
CA ILE A 60 -7.66 -7.25 1.76
C ILE A 60 -7.53 -8.62 2.43
N SER A 61 -7.95 -8.74 3.69
CA SER A 61 -7.98 -10.01 4.46
C SER A 61 -8.90 -11.10 3.88
N LYS A 62 -9.76 -10.75 2.92
CA LYS A 62 -10.70 -11.66 2.23
C LYS A 62 -10.22 -12.04 0.84
N GLU A 63 -9.12 -11.47 0.36
CA GLU A 63 -8.55 -11.83 -0.94
C GLU A 63 -8.00 -13.27 -0.90
N PRO A 64 -8.21 -14.06 -1.96
CA PRO A 64 -7.86 -15.48 -1.98
C PRO A 64 -6.34 -15.74 -1.95
N ASP A 65 -5.55 -14.75 -2.37
CA ASP A 65 -4.09 -14.77 -2.41
C ASP A 65 -3.46 -13.95 -1.27
N TYR A 66 -4.22 -13.71 -0.20
CA TYR A 66 -3.77 -12.96 0.98
C TYR A 66 -2.42 -13.46 1.51
N SER A 67 -1.46 -12.55 1.59
CA SER A 67 -0.11 -12.85 2.04
C SER A 67 0.48 -11.68 2.83
N ASN A 68 0.91 -11.96 4.05
CA ASN A 68 1.60 -10.97 4.89
C ASN A 68 2.93 -10.54 4.24
N SER A 69 3.68 -11.47 3.64
CA SER A 69 4.95 -11.14 2.99
C SER A 69 4.78 -10.26 1.75
N ALA A 70 3.64 -10.38 1.05
CA ALA A 70 3.30 -9.49 -0.05
C ALA A 70 2.95 -8.08 0.43
N GLN A 71 2.26 -7.97 1.58
CA GLN A 71 1.94 -6.68 2.21
C GLN A 71 3.20 -5.97 2.72
N ASP A 72 4.13 -6.69 3.35
CA ASP A 72 5.41 -6.12 3.81
C ASP A 72 6.24 -5.58 2.63
N LYS A 73 6.29 -6.35 1.53
CA LYS A 73 6.93 -5.89 0.28
C LYS A 73 6.25 -4.67 -0.30
N ALA A 74 4.91 -4.59 -0.24
CA ALA A 74 4.17 -3.42 -0.68
C ALA A 74 4.53 -2.17 0.12
N LEU A 75 4.60 -2.29 1.45
CA LEU A 75 5.01 -1.19 2.33
C LEU A 75 6.43 -0.72 2.02
N ARG A 76 7.40 -1.64 1.87
CA ARG A 76 8.76 -1.30 1.43
C ARG A 76 8.75 -0.55 0.10
N ARG A 77 7.97 -1.02 -0.87
CA ARG A 77 7.87 -0.38 -2.18
C ARG A 77 7.25 1.02 -2.13
N LEU A 78 6.24 1.23 -1.29
CA LEU A 78 5.63 2.54 -1.08
C LEU A 78 6.60 3.54 -0.44
N ARG A 79 7.51 3.06 0.44
CA ARG A 79 8.61 3.87 1.00
C ARG A 79 9.63 4.25 -0.06
N ASP A 80 10.07 3.29 -0.89
CA ASP A 80 11.01 3.55 -2.00
C ASP A 80 10.48 4.63 -2.95
N LEU A 81 9.17 4.66 -3.16
CA LEU A 81 8.49 5.63 -4.01
C LEU A 81 8.20 6.97 -3.29
N GLY A 82 8.48 7.08 -1.99
CA GLY A 82 8.26 8.30 -1.20
C GLY A 82 6.79 8.61 -0.90
N PHE A 83 5.89 7.62 -0.96
CA PHE A 83 4.47 7.84 -0.66
C PHE A 83 4.14 7.73 0.83
N ILE A 84 4.98 7.04 1.60
CA ILE A 84 4.86 6.87 3.06
C ILE A 84 6.23 7.02 3.71
N ASP A 85 6.27 7.55 4.93
CA ASP A 85 7.50 7.68 5.70
C ASP A 85 7.99 6.34 6.26
N ILE A 86 9.29 6.27 6.59
CA ILE A 86 9.87 5.13 7.29
C ILE A 86 9.32 5.13 8.72
N ASP A 87 8.47 4.15 9.02
CA ASP A 87 8.08 3.84 10.40
C ASP A 87 9.36 3.47 11.19
N GLU A 88 9.78 4.32 12.14
CA GLU A 88 10.91 4.08 13.05
C GLU A 88 10.73 2.79 13.90
N HIS A 89 9.56 2.15 13.86
CA HIS A 89 9.30 0.88 14.54
C HIS A 89 9.63 -0.36 13.69
N ASN A 90 10.04 -0.20 12.43
CA ASN A 90 10.41 -1.30 11.54
C ASN A 90 11.93 -1.50 11.42
N ASP A 91 12.73 -0.79 12.22
CA ASP A 91 14.20 -0.91 12.31
C ASP A 91 14.69 -2.33 12.68
N HIS A 92 13.78 -3.21 13.14
CA HIS A 92 14.15 -4.53 13.63
C HIS A 92 14.10 -5.66 12.58
N LEU A 93 13.65 -5.40 11.35
CA LEU A 93 13.47 -6.41 10.29
C LEU A 93 14.47 -6.32 9.13
N ASP A 94 15.26 -5.25 9.05
CA ASP A 94 16.33 -5.10 8.05
C ASP A 94 17.71 -5.56 8.57
N ILE A 95 17.79 -6.13 9.79
CA ILE A 95 19.03 -6.66 10.39
C ILE A 95 19.22 -8.17 10.13
N LEU A 96 18.28 -8.86 9.46
CA LEU A 96 18.37 -10.32 9.25
C LEU A 96 18.61 -10.75 7.79
N ASP A 97 19.25 -9.90 6.98
CA ASP A 97 19.78 -10.28 5.65
C ASP A 97 21.30 -10.02 5.53
N GLY A 98 22.01 -9.98 6.67
CA GLY A 98 23.47 -9.86 6.72
C GLY A 98 24.12 -11.05 7.43
N ASP A 99 24.73 -11.91 6.63
CA ASP A 99 25.88 -12.76 6.98
C ASP A 99 25.67 -13.85 8.05
N TYR A 100 25.21 -15.02 7.61
CA TYR A 100 25.70 -16.28 8.16
C TYR A 100 26.94 -16.70 7.35
N GLU A 101 28.13 -16.31 7.82
CA GLU A 101 29.39 -17.04 7.53
C GLU A 101 29.39 -18.42 8.20
#